data_AF-A0A9W9VIN7-F1
#
_entry.id   AF-A0A9W9VIN7-F1
#
_cell.length_a   1.000
_cell.length_b   1.000
_cell.length_c   1.000
_cell.angle_alpha   90.00
_cell.angle_beta   90.00
_cell.angle_gamma   90.00
#
_symmetry.space_group_name_H-M   'P 1'
#
loop_
_entity.id
_entity.type
_entity.pdbx_description
1 polymer ?
#
loop_
_entity_poly.entity_id
_entity_poly.type
_entity_poly.pdbx_seq_one_letter_code
_entity_poly.pdbx_strand_id
1 'polypeptide(L)'
;MAAPQEITIENLNGHWVLNKDRSSETDPILKLQKVPWLIRKAFKLATIYIQITQYQTSETTQPSTHINFLQTATAGLAATKEERVLDWKISDHEDYFFGQVQAQSEFVHGVTDEDGVLRPGFEMQTANDNIEIKRYLRGEIEADGGNLRVLYLRIRRWLTMGSGYILLRGMLSLDGRLNR
;
A
#
# COMPACT_ATOMS: atom_id res chain seq x y z
N MET A 1 -3.77 13.48 -8.53
CA MET A 1 -3.01 13.62 -7.27
C MET A 1 -1.80 14.51 -7.54
N ALA A 2 -1.37 15.33 -6.60
CA ALA A 2 -0.09 16.04 -6.71
C ALA A 2 0.60 15.93 -5.36
N ALA A 3 1.37 14.86 -5.15
CA ALA A 3 2.44 14.93 -4.17
C ALA A 3 3.39 16.06 -4.63
N PRO A 4 4.03 16.80 -3.70
CA PRO A 4 5.06 17.77 -4.06
C PRO A 4 6.10 17.14 -4.98
N GLN A 5 6.67 17.90 -5.93
CA GLN A 5 7.66 17.37 -6.89
C GLN A 5 8.90 16.76 -6.21
N GLU A 6 9.16 17.16 -4.96
CA GLU A 6 10.25 16.68 -4.11
C GLU A 6 10.02 15.26 -3.56
N ILE A 7 8.77 14.77 -3.54
CA ILE A 7 8.45 13.42 -3.11
C ILE A 7 8.61 12.46 -4.29
N THR A 8 9.62 11.60 -4.20
CA THR A 8 9.87 10.52 -5.14
C THR A 8 9.66 9.18 -4.45
N ILE A 9 9.64 8.08 -5.20
CA ILE A 9 9.59 6.73 -4.62
C ILE A 9 10.83 6.43 -3.74
N GLU A 10 11.93 7.14 -3.99
CA GLU A 10 13.17 7.06 -3.21
C GLU A 10 13.14 7.94 -1.95
N ASN A 11 12.16 8.84 -1.83
CA ASN A 11 11.98 9.72 -0.69
C ASN A 11 10.49 9.97 -0.39
N LEU A 12 9.91 9.08 0.41
CA LEU A 12 8.51 9.17 0.87
C LEU A 12 8.35 9.88 2.23
N ASN A 13 9.44 10.43 2.78
CA ASN A 13 9.47 11.04 4.10
C ASN A 13 8.41 12.15 4.23
N GLY A 14 7.60 12.09 5.28
CA GLY A 14 6.64 13.16 5.58
C GLY A 14 5.40 12.72 6.33
N HIS A 15 4.48 13.66 6.48
CA HIS A 15 3.17 13.45 7.09
C HIS A 15 2.09 13.50 6.01
N TRP A 16 1.26 12.46 6.01
CA TRP A 16 0.26 12.21 5.00
C TRP A 16 -1.11 12.12 5.68
N VAL A 17 -2.12 12.71 5.05
CA VAL A 17 -3.51 12.58 5.50
C VAL A 17 -4.29 11.87 4.41
N LEU A 18 -5.09 10.87 4.77
CA LEU A 18 -5.97 10.23 3.81
C LEU A 18 -7.03 11.23 3.31
N ASN A 19 -7.07 11.44 2.01
CA ASN A 19 -8.11 12.22 1.35
C ASN A 19 -9.25 11.29 0.93
N LYS A 20 -10.34 11.34 1.70
CA LYS A 20 -11.51 10.48 1.51
C LYS A 20 -12.25 10.80 0.21
N ASP A 21 -12.30 12.07 -0.19
CA ASP A 21 -13.02 12.51 -1.40
C ASP A 21 -12.38 11.95 -2.68
N ARG A 22 -11.10 11.57 -2.62
CA ARG A 22 -10.35 10.96 -3.72
C ARG A 22 -10.06 9.47 -3.51
N SER A 23 -10.58 8.88 -2.45
CA SER A 23 -10.45 7.45 -2.17
C SER A 23 -11.74 6.73 -2.55
N SER A 24 -11.62 5.50 -3.04
CA SER A 24 -12.77 4.63 -3.25
C SER A 24 -13.29 4.04 -1.93
N GLU A 25 -14.52 3.52 -1.92
CA GLU A 25 -15.12 2.91 -0.73
C GLU A 25 -14.25 1.77 -0.18
N THR A 26 -13.80 1.89 1.07
CA THR A 26 -12.85 0.96 1.71
C THR A 26 -13.52 -0.22 2.44
N ASP A 27 -14.82 -0.16 2.72
CA ASP A 27 -15.51 -1.23 3.44
C ASP A 27 -15.53 -2.59 2.71
N PRO A 28 -15.73 -2.67 1.38
CA PRO A 28 -15.68 -3.95 0.66
C PRO A 28 -14.33 -4.65 0.81
N ILE A 29 -13.23 -3.93 0.67
CA ILE A 29 -11.88 -4.51 0.77
C ILE A 29 -11.54 -4.93 2.21
N LEU A 30 -11.89 -4.11 3.20
CA LEU A 30 -11.71 -4.46 4.61
C LEU A 30 -12.58 -5.65 5.03
N LYS A 31 -13.79 -5.77 4.48
CA LYS A 31 -14.67 -6.93 4.70
C LYS A 31 -14.05 -8.20 4.11
N LEU A 32 -13.48 -8.12 2.92
CA LEU A 32 -12.78 -9.25 2.28
C LEU A 32 -11.55 -9.69 3.08
N GLN A 33 -10.86 -8.73 3.72
CA GLN A 33 -9.75 -8.98 4.66
C GLN A 33 -10.22 -9.48 6.04
N LYS A 34 -11.51 -9.74 6.21
CA LYS A 34 -12.16 -10.16 7.46
C LYS A 34 -11.93 -9.21 8.64
N VAL A 35 -11.69 -7.92 8.36
CA VAL A 35 -11.61 -6.89 9.41
C VAL A 35 -12.95 -6.81 10.13
N PRO A 36 -12.99 -6.83 11.49
CA PRO A 36 -14.23 -6.81 12.24
C PRO A 36 -15.12 -5.62 11.88
N TRP A 37 -16.45 -5.84 11.81
CA TRP A 37 -17.42 -4.83 11.35
C TRP A 37 -17.30 -3.49 12.09
N LEU A 38 -17.07 -3.52 13.41
CA LEU A 38 -16.95 -2.32 14.23
C LEU A 38 -15.73 -1.48 13.82
N ILE A 39 -14.59 -2.13 13.55
CA ILE A 39 -13.37 -1.47 13.08
C ILE A 39 -13.60 -0.85 11.69
N ARG A 40 -14.29 -1.55 10.78
CA ARG A 40 -14.63 -0.99 9.45
C ARG A 40 -15.49 0.27 9.55
N LYS A 41 -16.47 0.30 10.47
CA LYS A 41 -17.28 1.50 10.72
C LYS A 41 -16.46 2.65 11.29
N ALA A 42 -15.56 2.36 12.24
CA ALA A 42 -14.64 3.37 12.76
C ALA A 42 -13.75 3.96 11.66
N PHE A 43 -13.20 3.15 10.75
CA PHE A 43 -12.42 3.63 9.59
C PHE A 43 -13.21 4.59 8.68
N LYS A 44 -14.51 4.37 8.47
CA LYS A 44 -15.34 5.31 7.70
C LYS A 44 -15.41 6.69 8.33
N LEU A 45 -15.45 6.77 9.66
CA LEU A 45 -15.54 8.03 10.40
C LEU A 45 -14.18 8.67 10.64
N ALA A 46 -13.14 7.86 10.83
CA ALA A 46 -11.82 8.31 11.24
C ALA A 46 -11.08 9.08 10.13
N THR A 47 -10.35 10.13 10.52
CA THR A 47 -9.32 10.73 9.67
C THR A 47 -8.02 9.97 9.93
N ILE A 48 -7.39 9.46 8.87
CA ILE A 48 -6.16 8.67 8.96
C ILE A 48 -4.97 9.57 8.66
N TYR A 49 -3.99 9.55 9.55
CA TYR A 49 -2.69 10.19 9.39
C TYR A 49 -1.64 9.10 9.27
N ILE A 50 -0.71 9.25 8.33
CA ILE A 50 0.43 8.36 8.16
C ILE A 50 1.68 9.21 8.18
N GLN A 51 2.58 8.92 9.11
CA GLN A 51 3.94 9.43 9.10
C GLN A 51 4.84 8.36 8.48
N ILE A 52 5.56 8.73 7.43
CA ILE A 52 6.50 7.85 6.74
C ILE A 52 7.92 8.32 7.04
N THR A 53 8.76 7.38 7.46
CA THR A 53 10.20 7.57 7.61
C THR A 53 10.94 6.55 6.76
N GLN A 54 11.72 7.00 5.78
CA GLN A 54 12.50 6.21 4.85
C GLN A 54 13.99 6.51 5.03
N TYR A 55 14.79 5.46 5.19
CA TYR A 55 16.24 5.57 5.41
C TYR A 55 16.95 4.32 4.87
N GLN A 56 18.26 4.43 4.66
CA GLN A 56 19.11 3.30 4.29
C GLN A 56 19.95 2.88 5.49
N THR A 57 20.19 1.58 5.65
CA THR A 57 21.18 1.09 6.61
C THR A 57 22.51 0.90 5.90
N SER A 58 23.57 1.46 6.48
CA SER A 58 24.94 1.38 5.96
C SER A 58 25.73 0.20 6.54
N GLU A 59 25.11 -0.65 7.37
CA GLU A 59 25.79 -1.68 8.17
C GLU A 59 26.02 -3.00 7.44
N THR A 60 25.42 -3.21 6.26
CA THR A 60 25.55 -4.44 5.48
C THR A 60 26.32 -4.23 4.18
N THR A 61 26.96 -5.28 3.68
CA THR A 61 27.67 -5.32 2.37
C THR A 61 26.77 -4.98 1.17
N GLN A 62 25.45 -4.93 1.39
CA GLN A 62 24.43 -4.45 0.46
C GLN A 62 23.47 -3.54 1.24
N PRO A 63 23.38 -2.22 0.93
CA PRO A 63 22.47 -1.33 1.64
C PRO A 63 21.02 -1.69 1.34
N SER A 64 20.21 -1.89 2.38
CA SER A 64 18.75 -2.08 2.27
C SER A 64 18.02 -0.77 2.58
N THR A 65 16.91 -0.53 1.89
CA THR A 65 16.03 0.60 2.19
C THR A 65 14.99 0.17 3.21
N HIS A 66 14.86 0.93 4.27
CA HIS A 66 13.86 0.76 5.32
C HIS A 66 12.77 1.82 5.17
N ILE A 67 11.51 1.42 5.36
CA ILE A 67 10.37 2.32 5.35
C ILE A 67 9.50 2.01 6.57
N ASN A 68 9.40 2.98 7.46
CA ASN A 68 8.58 2.89 8.66
C ASN A 68 7.31 3.73 8.46
N PHE A 69 6.17 3.11 8.72
CA PHE A 69 4.86 3.72 8.68
C PHE A 69 4.32 3.81 10.11
N LEU A 70 4.09 5.01 10.60
CA LEU A 70 3.33 5.24 11.81
C LEU A 70 1.95 5.77 11.43
N GLN A 71 0.94 4.92 11.55
CA GLN A 71 -0.44 5.26 11.26
C GLN A 71 -1.17 5.61 12.55
N THR A 72 -1.78 6.80 12.56
CA THR A 72 -2.69 7.23 13.63
C THR A 72 -4.03 7.57 13.03
N ALA A 73 -5.09 7.45 13.82
CA ALA A 73 -6.43 7.70 13.35
C ALA A 73 -7.27 8.34 14.45
N THR A 74 -8.24 9.17 14.06
CA THR A 74 -9.24 9.68 14.99
C THR A 74 -10.27 8.60 15.33
N ALA A 75 -11.29 8.95 16.12
CA ALA A 75 -12.40 8.07 16.48
C ALA A 75 -12.00 6.81 17.26
N GLY A 76 -10.97 6.91 18.11
CA GLY A 76 -10.60 5.86 19.07
C GLY A 76 -9.91 4.64 18.46
N LEU A 77 -9.48 4.72 17.20
CA LEU A 77 -8.62 3.71 16.59
C LEU A 77 -7.21 3.81 17.18
N ALA A 78 -6.68 2.67 17.63
CA ALA A 78 -5.31 2.62 18.13
C ALA A 78 -4.31 2.89 17.01
N ALA A 79 -3.17 3.49 17.36
CA ALA A 79 -2.08 3.68 16.42
C ALA A 79 -1.49 2.33 16.01
N THR A 80 -1.04 2.23 14.76
CA THR A 80 -0.27 1.08 14.28
C THR A 80 1.05 1.51 13.71
N LYS A 81 2.04 0.63 13.87
CA LYS A 81 3.37 0.79 13.31
C LYS A 81 3.64 -0.37 12.37
N GLU A 82 4.10 -0.09 11.17
CA GLU A 82 4.52 -1.10 10.21
C GLU A 82 5.92 -0.75 9.71
N GLU A 83 6.84 -1.70 9.79
CA GLU A 83 8.22 -1.55 9.33
C GLU A 83 8.43 -2.43 8.11
N ARG A 84 9.01 -1.86 7.05
CA ARG A 84 9.34 -2.59 5.82
C ARG A 84 10.83 -2.50 5.55
N VAL A 85 11.42 -3.64 5.21
CA VAL A 85 12.77 -3.72 4.64
C VAL A 85 12.63 -4.14 3.19
N LEU A 86 13.22 -3.37 2.28
CA LEU A 86 13.17 -3.63 0.84
C LEU A 86 14.31 -4.56 0.40
N ASP A 87 14.39 -5.74 1.01
CA ASP A 87 15.41 -6.76 0.73
C ASP A 87 14.82 -8.06 0.18
N TRP A 88 13.53 -8.05 -0.16
CA TRP A 88 12.79 -9.21 -0.65
C TRP A 88 12.81 -10.41 0.31
N LYS A 89 13.01 -10.20 1.61
CA LYS A 89 12.82 -11.26 2.61
C LYS A 89 11.43 -11.21 3.21
N ILE A 90 10.97 -12.38 3.64
CA ILE A 90 9.72 -12.49 4.38
C ILE A 90 9.95 -11.97 5.79
N SER A 91 9.05 -11.11 6.26
CA SER A 91 9.05 -10.53 7.59
C SER A 91 7.65 -10.67 8.19
N ASP A 92 7.58 -11.12 9.44
CA ASP A 92 6.33 -11.20 10.18
C ASP A 92 5.92 -9.81 10.68
N HIS A 93 4.63 -9.53 10.63
CA HIS A 93 4.01 -8.31 11.12
C HIS A 93 2.71 -8.67 11.85
N GLU A 94 2.43 -7.99 12.95
CA GLU A 94 1.19 -8.19 13.71
C GLU A 94 0.56 -6.85 14.04
N ASP A 95 -0.74 -6.71 13.74
CA ASP A 95 -1.53 -5.58 14.18
C ASP A 95 -2.95 -5.98 14.60
N TYR A 96 -3.65 -5.08 15.29
CA TYR A 96 -4.93 -5.41 15.92
C TYR A 96 -6.10 -5.54 14.92
N PHE A 97 -5.97 -5.10 13.67
CA PHE A 97 -7.06 -5.17 12.68
C PHE A 97 -6.84 -6.23 11.59
N PHE A 98 -5.59 -6.59 11.29
CA PHE A 98 -5.22 -7.64 10.35
C PHE A 98 -4.68 -8.91 11.02
N GLY A 99 -4.33 -8.86 12.30
CA GLY A 99 -3.71 -9.97 13.03
C GLY A 99 -2.29 -10.23 12.55
N GLN A 100 -1.86 -11.49 12.64
CA GLN A 100 -0.55 -11.93 12.18
C GLN A 100 -0.53 -12.08 10.65
N VAL A 101 0.42 -11.41 10.02
CA VAL A 101 0.62 -11.44 8.58
C VAL A 101 2.10 -11.56 8.27
N GLN A 102 2.44 -12.18 7.15
CA GLN A 102 3.78 -12.14 6.61
C GLN A 102 3.82 -11.16 5.44
N ALA A 103 4.87 -10.35 5.37
CA ALA A 103 5.09 -9.36 4.32
C ALA A 103 6.46 -9.54 3.66
N GLN A 104 6.55 -9.14 2.41
CA GLN A 104 7.77 -9.15 1.60
C GLN A 104 7.70 -7.94 0.68
N SER A 105 8.78 -7.17 0.60
CA SER A 105 8.81 -5.89 -0.10
C SER A 105 10.11 -5.72 -0.89
N GLU A 106 10.01 -5.11 -2.06
CA GLU A 106 11.12 -4.74 -2.95
C GLU A 106 10.72 -3.51 -3.78
N PHE A 107 11.71 -2.83 -4.34
CA PHE A 107 11.46 -1.91 -5.46
C PHE A 107 11.22 -2.69 -6.74
N VAL A 108 10.32 -2.18 -7.58
CA VAL A 108 10.10 -2.71 -8.92
C VAL A 108 10.39 -1.68 -9.98
N HIS A 109 11.02 -2.15 -11.05
CA HIS A 109 11.33 -1.33 -12.22
C HIS A 109 10.06 -1.02 -13.01
N GLY A 110 10.02 0.17 -13.58
CA GLY A 110 9.00 0.54 -14.57
C GLY A 110 9.27 -0.16 -15.89
N VAL A 111 8.22 -0.70 -16.49
CA VAL A 111 8.19 -1.28 -17.84
C VAL A 111 7.26 -0.41 -18.68
N THR A 112 7.71 -0.04 -19.87
CA THR A 112 6.86 0.69 -20.83
C THR A 112 6.03 -0.32 -21.60
N ASP A 113 4.71 -0.16 -21.54
CA ASP A 113 3.78 -1.04 -22.26
C ASP A 113 3.71 -0.70 -23.75
N GLU A 114 3.05 -1.57 -24.52
CA GLU A 114 2.78 -1.36 -25.95
C GLU A 114 2.02 -0.04 -26.20
N ASP A 115 1.20 0.40 -25.23
CA ASP A 115 0.49 1.68 -25.27
C ASP A 115 1.39 2.90 -24.97
N GLY A 116 2.69 2.72 -24.71
CA GLY A 116 3.63 3.76 -24.33
C GLY A 116 3.51 4.26 -22.87
N VAL A 117 2.69 3.59 -22.04
CA VAL A 117 2.48 3.95 -20.63
C VAL A 117 3.47 3.20 -19.74
N LEU A 118 4.18 3.92 -18.87
CA LEU A 118 5.09 3.33 -17.87
C LEU A 118 4.28 2.73 -16.70
N ARG A 119 4.40 1.41 -16.50
CA ARG A 119 3.73 0.65 -15.43
C ARG A 119 4.74 -0.21 -14.67
N PRO A 120 4.49 -0.58 -13.40
CA PRO A 120 5.41 -1.43 -12.67
C PRO A 120 5.50 -2.83 -13.30
N GLY A 121 6.73 -3.30 -13.55
CA GLY A 121 6.99 -4.69 -13.89
C GLY A 121 6.67 -5.58 -12.69
N PHE A 122 5.55 -6.30 -12.75
CA PHE A 122 5.08 -7.17 -11.67
C PHE A 122 4.69 -8.53 -12.20
N GLU A 123 5.19 -9.57 -11.54
CA GLU A 123 4.76 -10.95 -11.72
C GLU A 123 3.91 -11.40 -10.54
N MET A 124 2.75 -11.98 -10.86
CA MET A 124 1.81 -12.47 -9.85
C MET A 124 2.33 -13.78 -9.25
N GLN A 125 2.66 -13.76 -7.96
CA GLN A 125 3.20 -14.94 -7.26
C GLN A 125 2.12 -15.91 -6.77
N THR A 126 0.84 -15.54 -6.88
CA THR A 126 -0.29 -16.40 -6.54
C THR A 126 -0.97 -16.84 -7.82
N ALA A 127 -1.17 -18.15 -7.98
CA ALA A 127 -1.96 -18.68 -9.09
C ALA A 127 -3.36 -18.05 -9.07
N ASN A 128 -3.69 -17.34 -10.14
CA ASN A 128 -5.00 -16.72 -10.31
C ASN A 128 -5.29 -16.64 -11.81
N ASP A 129 -6.34 -17.33 -12.22
CA ASP A 129 -6.73 -17.42 -13.62
C ASP A 129 -7.51 -16.18 -14.08
N ASN A 130 -7.86 -15.27 -13.16
CA ASN A 130 -8.57 -14.05 -13.48
C ASN A 130 -7.61 -12.97 -14.00
N ILE A 131 -7.63 -12.80 -15.32
CA ILE A 131 -6.83 -11.79 -16.02
C ILE A 131 -7.16 -10.37 -15.58
N GLU A 132 -8.40 -10.05 -15.21
CA GLU A 132 -8.79 -8.71 -14.76
C GLU A 132 -8.12 -8.36 -13.43
N ILE A 133 -7.98 -9.33 -12.53
CA ILE A 133 -7.23 -9.13 -11.28
C ILE A 133 -5.78 -8.79 -11.59
N LYS A 134 -5.14 -9.50 -12.54
CA LYS A 134 -3.78 -9.18 -12.97
C LYS A 134 -3.67 -7.77 -13.55
N ARG A 135 -4.61 -7.38 -14.42
CA ARG A 135 -4.66 -6.05 -15.07
C ARG A 135 -4.90 -4.94 -14.05
N TYR A 136 -5.82 -5.14 -13.10
CA TYR A 136 -6.08 -4.23 -11.98
C TYR A 136 -4.85 -4.11 -11.06
N LEU A 137 -4.23 -5.25 -10.73
CA LEU A 137 -2.97 -5.34 -10.03
C LEU A 137 -1.77 -4.94 -10.89
N ARG A 138 -1.92 -4.46 -12.11
CA ARG A 138 -0.85 -3.81 -12.89
C ARG A 138 -1.10 -2.32 -13.09
N GLY A 139 -2.30 -1.86 -12.72
CA GLY A 139 -2.72 -0.49 -12.95
C GLY A 139 -3.15 -0.24 -14.40
N GLU A 140 -3.59 -1.27 -15.11
CA GLU A 140 -4.19 -1.13 -16.44
C GLU A 140 -5.66 -0.70 -16.36
N ILE A 141 -6.38 -1.29 -15.39
CA ILE A 141 -7.80 -1.03 -15.18
C ILE A 141 -8.10 -0.55 -13.76
N GLU A 142 -9.14 0.25 -13.62
CA GLU A 142 -9.78 0.62 -12.37
C GLU A 142 -10.61 -0.56 -11.82
N ALA A 143 -11.15 -0.41 -10.61
CA ALA A 143 -11.93 -1.47 -9.96
C ALA A 143 -13.26 -1.75 -10.68
N ASP A 144 -13.73 -0.81 -11.51
CA ASP A 144 -14.92 -0.92 -12.35
C ASP A 144 -14.61 -1.40 -13.79
N GLY A 145 -13.33 -1.70 -14.09
CA GLY A 145 -12.88 -2.09 -15.43
C GLY A 145 -12.56 -0.93 -16.38
N GLY A 146 -12.69 0.33 -15.94
CA GLY A 146 -12.29 1.50 -16.70
C GLY A 146 -10.77 1.59 -16.90
N ASN A 147 -10.30 2.23 -17.97
CA ASN A 147 -8.86 2.38 -18.21
C ASN A 147 -8.25 3.42 -17.25
N LEU A 148 -7.17 3.04 -16.57
CA LEU A 148 -6.42 3.94 -15.68
C LEU A 148 -5.64 5.00 -16.46
N ARG A 149 -5.86 6.28 -16.13
CA ARG A 149 -5.13 7.42 -16.72
C ARG A 149 -4.14 8.11 -15.77
N VAL A 150 -3.84 7.54 -14.60
CA VAL A 150 -2.97 8.19 -13.58
C VAL A 150 -2.07 7.18 -12.88
N LEU A 151 -0.77 7.53 -12.73
CA LEU A 151 0.22 6.78 -11.95
C LEU A 151 -0.09 6.82 -10.44
N TYR A 152 -0.07 5.66 -9.78
CA TYR A 152 -0.23 5.53 -8.32
C TYR A 152 0.99 4.87 -7.70
N LEU A 153 1.44 5.40 -6.56
CA LEU A 153 2.42 4.78 -5.67
C LEU A 153 1.83 3.46 -5.12
N ARG A 154 2.54 2.34 -5.29
CA ARG A 154 2.05 1.02 -4.85
C ARG A 154 2.87 0.50 -3.66
N ILE A 155 2.21 0.32 -2.53
CA ILE A 155 2.74 -0.38 -1.35
C ILE A 155 2.24 -1.82 -1.40
N ARG A 156 3.16 -2.80 -1.34
CA ARG A 156 2.83 -4.23 -1.30
C ARG A 156 2.51 -4.65 0.12
N ARG A 157 1.39 -5.37 0.30
CA ARG A 157 1.02 -6.03 1.55
C ARG A 157 0.54 -7.44 1.24
N TRP A 158 1.16 -8.41 1.88
CA TRP A 158 0.73 -9.80 1.87
C TRP A 158 -0.08 -10.05 3.15
N LEU A 159 -1.23 -10.71 3.01
CA LEU A 159 -1.99 -11.26 4.13
C LEU A 159 -1.94 -12.78 3.97
N THR A 160 -1.27 -13.45 4.89
CA THR A 160 -1.32 -14.90 5.04
C THR A 160 -2.55 -15.25 5.85
N MET A 161 -3.59 -15.81 5.20
CA MET A 161 -4.80 -16.27 5.89
C MET A 161 -5.06 -17.73 5.53
N GLY A 162 -4.24 -18.65 6.06
CA GLY A 162 -4.38 -20.10 5.85
C GLY A 162 -4.15 -20.56 4.41
N SER A 163 -3.07 -21.33 4.18
CA SER A 163 -2.70 -22.00 2.91
C SER A 163 -2.76 -21.18 1.59
N GLY A 164 -2.99 -19.88 1.64
CA GLY A 164 -3.15 -19.02 0.47
C GLY A 164 -2.69 -17.60 0.74
N TYR A 165 -1.97 -17.05 -0.24
CA TYR A 165 -1.49 -15.68 -0.25
C TYR A 165 -2.53 -14.81 -0.98
N ILE A 166 -3.01 -13.73 -0.37
CA ILE A 166 -3.89 -12.77 -1.05
C ILE A 166 -3.15 -11.43 -1.15
N LEU A 167 -2.86 -11.00 -2.38
CA LEU A 167 -2.31 -9.69 -2.68
C LEU A 167 -3.46 -8.71 -2.90
N LEU A 168 -3.64 -7.75 -1.98
CA LEU A 168 -4.77 -6.83 -2.01
C LEU A 168 -4.30 -5.40 -2.24
N ARG A 169 -4.75 -4.80 -3.35
CA ARG A 169 -4.67 -3.37 -3.60
C ARG A 169 -5.83 -2.68 -2.87
N GLY A 170 -5.52 -1.94 -1.81
CA GLY A 170 -6.39 -0.88 -1.30
C GLY A 170 -6.09 0.41 -2.04
N MET A 171 -7.07 1.00 -2.71
CA MET A 171 -6.94 2.31 -3.36
C MET A 171 -7.18 3.40 -2.32
N LEU A 172 -6.14 3.69 -1.53
CA LEU A 172 -6.14 4.76 -0.54
C LEU A 172 -5.40 5.97 -1.13
N SER A 173 -6.12 7.07 -1.34
CA SER A 173 -5.53 8.33 -1.83
C SER A 173 -4.98 9.14 -0.67
N LEU A 174 -3.66 9.10 -0.46
CA LEU A 174 -2.97 9.93 0.53
C LEU A 174 -2.66 11.31 -0.07
N ASP A 175 -2.93 12.36 0.70
CA ASP A 175 -2.62 13.75 0.36
C ASP A 175 -1.47 14.22 1.26
N GLY A 176 -0.40 14.70 0.63
CA GLY A 176 0.81 15.12 1.33
C GLY A 176 0.65 16.56 1.81
N ARG A 177 0.59 16.76 3.13
CA ARG A 177 0.77 18.10 3.71
C ARG A 177 2.22 18.21 4.16
N LEU A 178 2.99 19.04 3.44
CA LEU A 178 4.18 19.65 4.03
C LEU A 178 3.68 20.58 5.14
N ASN A 179 3.92 20.21 6.40
CA ASN A 179 3.70 21.14 7.51
C ASN A 179 4.56 22.40 7.26
N ARG A 180 3.91 23.56 7.18
CA ARG A 180 4.55 24.83 7.54
C ARG A 180 4.47 24.98 9.05
#